data_AF-A0A9D4SR96-F1
#
_entry.id   AF-A0A9D4SR96-F1
#
_cell.length_a   1.000
_cell.length_b   1.000
_cell.length_c   1.000
_cell.angle_alpha   90.00
_cell.angle_beta   90.00
_cell.angle_gamma   90.00
#
_symmetry.space_group_name_H-M   'P 1'
#
loop_
_entity.id
_entity.type
_entity.pdbx_description
1 polymer ?
#
loop_
_entity_poly.entity_id
_entity_poly.type
_entity_poly.pdbx_seq_one_letter_code
_entity_poly.pdbx_strand_id
1 'polypeptide(L)'
;MDEFQKPVFPSPRDPNVSFLYDLLDWLDARQEKNTNACRLTDETHGALYQTTQALGEIARYCFSELHLCFVLLGKLQTDLLEDRFGKYRRLAGSHYHVSIRQLYESENKLRLQSTLPRVSTSAANHTDED
;
A
#
# COMPACT_ATOMS: atom_id res chain seq x y z
N MET A 1 4.57 15.83 8.57
CA MET A 1 4.25 15.09 7.34
C MET A 1 5.56 14.65 6.74
N ASP A 2 5.68 13.37 6.42
CA ASP A 2 6.89 12.78 5.83
C ASP A 2 7.11 13.35 4.42
N GLU A 3 8.33 13.79 4.12
CA GLU A 3 8.68 14.44 2.86
C GLU A 3 8.57 13.49 1.66
N PHE A 4 8.86 12.20 1.88
CA PHE A 4 8.84 11.16 0.86
C PHE A 4 7.45 10.58 0.59
N GLN A 5 6.44 11.02 1.34
CA GLN A 5 5.03 10.69 1.10
C GLN A 5 4.32 11.75 0.24
N LYS A 6 5.02 12.81 -0.15
CA LYS A 6 4.46 13.86 -1.00
C LYS A 6 4.22 13.35 -2.43
N PRO A 7 3.29 13.96 -3.17
CA PRO A 7 3.13 13.67 -4.59
C PRO A 7 4.41 13.93 -5.36
N VAL A 8 4.67 13.10 -6.36
CA VAL A 8 5.69 13.32 -7.37
C VAL A 8 5.11 14.22 -8.44
N PHE A 9 5.87 15.22 -8.86
CA PHE A 9 5.49 16.14 -9.93
C PHE A 9 6.32 15.89 -11.21
N PRO A 10 5.84 16.32 -12.39
CA PRO A 10 6.58 16.28 -13.66
C PRO A 10 7.68 17.36 -13.65
N SER A 11 8.61 17.26 -12.72
CA SER A 11 9.79 18.10 -12.59
C SER A 11 11.03 17.24 -12.78
N PRO A 12 12.00 17.66 -13.61
CA PRO A 12 13.25 16.92 -13.80
C PRO A 12 14.13 16.87 -12.54
N ARG A 13 13.77 17.59 -11.46
CA ARG A 13 14.47 17.60 -10.17
C ARG A 13 13.53 17.33 -9.00
N ASP A 14 12.51 16.50 -9.23
CA ASP A 14 11.66 16.07 -8.12
C ASP A 14 12.50 15.25 -7.11
N PRO A 15 12.59 15.68 -5.83
CA PRO A 15 13.43 15.01 -4.83
C PRO A 15 13.07 13.54 -4.63
N ASN A 16 11.80 13.17 -4.80
CA ASN A 16 11.36 11.79 -4.63
C ASN A 16 11.87 10.91 -5.77
N VAL A 17 11.89 11.43 -7.00
CA VAL A 17 12.42 10.71 -8.16
C VAL A 17 13.94 10.60 -8.07
N SER A 18 14.63 11.67 -7.68
CA SER A 18 16.08 11.62 -7.43
C SER A 18 16.43 10.58 -6.38
N PHE A 19 15.68 10.51 -5.28
CA PHE A 19 15.87 9.49 -4.25
C PHE A 19 15.75 8.06 -4.80
N LEU A 20 14.80 7.79 -5.70
CA LEU A 20 14.65 6.46 -6.32
C LEU A 20 15.89 6.09 -7.14
N TYR A 21 16.45 7.03 -7.91
CA TYR A 21 17.68 6.80 -8.67
C TYR A 21 18.90 6.62 -7.75
N ASP A 22 19.04 7.46 -6.73
CA ASP A 22 20.12 7.33 -5.73
C ASP A 22 20.05 5.98 -5.01
N LEU A 23 18.84 5.46 -4.76
CA LEU A 23 18.62 4.14 -4.18
C LEU A 23 19.03 3.02 -5.14
N LEU A 24 18.73 3.15 -6.43
CA LEU A 24 19.17 2.17 -7.45
C LEU A 24 20.70 2.13 -7.54
N ASP A 25 21.34 3.29 -7.64
CA ASP A 25 22.81 3.40 -7.67
C ASP A 25 23.45 2.78 -6.41
N TRP A 26 22.83 3.01 -5.25
CA TRP A 26 23.26 2.40 -3.99
C TRP A 26 23.09 0.87 -3.99
N LEU A 27 22.02 0.35 -4.58
CA LEU A 27 21.78 -1.10 -4.69
C LEU A 27 22.78 -1.78 -5.63
N ASP A 28 23.14 -1.13 -6.74
CA ASP A 28 24.12 -1.63 -7.71
C ASP A 28 25.53 -1.63 -7.11
N ALA A 29 25.95 -0.51 -6.51
CA ALA A 29 27.27 -0.39 -5.86
C ALA A 29 27.47 -1.38 -4.70
N ARG A 30 26.38 -1.87 -4.09
CA ARG A 30 26.40 -2.85 -3.01
C ARG A 30 26.45 -4.30 -3.52
N GLN A 31 25.98 -4.57 -4.73
CA GLN A 31 26.12 -5.88 -5.37
C GLN A 31 27.58 -6.17 -5.75
N GLU A 32 28.31 -5.13 -6.15
CA GLU A 32 29.73 -5.24 -6.56
C GLU A 32 30.69 -5.50 -5.38
N LYS A 33 30.30 -5.12 -4.16
CA LYS A 33 31.14 -5.26 -2.95
C LYS A 33 30.88 -6.61 -2.27
N ASN A 34 31.75 -7.58 -2.52
CA ASN A 34 31.78 -8.92 -1.89
C ASN A 34 32.11 -8.87 -0.38
N THR A 35 31.28 -8.21 0.42
CA THR A 35 31.40 -8.20 1.89
C THR A 35 30.35 -9.12 2.49
N ASN A 36 30.79 -10.31 2.92
CA ASN A 36 29.95 -11.41 3.43
C ASN A 36 29.20 -11.11 4.75
N ALA A 37 29.36 -9.91 5.34
CA ALA A 37 28.90 -9.63 6.70
C ALA A 37 27.55 -8.89 6.79
N CYS A 38 26.98 -8.36 5.69
CA CYS A 38 25.70 -7.64 5.74
C CYS A 38 25.10 -7.46 4.32
N ARG A 39 24.79 -8.56 3.62
CA ARG A 39 24.14 -8.49 2.30
C ARG A 39 22.65 -8.78 2.44
N LEU A 40 21.82 -8.05 1.70
CA LEU A 40 20.43 -8.48 1.45
C LEU A 40 20.47 -9.85 0.77
N THR A 41 19.45 -10.68 0.97
CA THR A 41 19.35 -11.91 0.17
C THR A 41 19.17 -11.53 -1.31
N ASP A 42 19.55 -12.43 -2.22
CA ASP A 42 19.45 -12.15 -3.66
C ASP A 42 17.99 -11.87 -4.05
N GLU A 43 17.03 -12.53 -3.41
CA GLU A 43 15.59 -12.30 -3.61
C GLU A 43 15.15 -10.93 -3.10
N THR A 44 15.61 -10.53 -1.91
CA THR A 44 15.24 -9.24 -1.32
C THR A 44 15.85 -8.09 -2.11
N HIS A 45 17.11 -8.22 -2.53
CA HIS A 45 17.78 -7.25 -3.40
C HIS A 45 17.06 -7.14 -4.74
N GLY A 46 16.79 -8.27 -5.40
CA GLY A 46 16.10 -8.29 -6.68
C GLY A 46 14.70 -7.69 -6.62
N ALA A 47 13.91 -8.03 -5.59
CA ALA A 47 12.58 -7.48 -5.38
C ALA A 47 12.61 -5.96 -5.14
N LEU A 48 13.55 -5.49 -4.31
CA LEU A 48 13.71 -4.06 -4.03
C LEU A 48 14.15 -3.29 -5.28
N TYR A 49 15.13 -3.80 -6.02
CA TYR A 49 15.62 -3.20 -7.25
C TYR A 49 14.51 -3.07 -8.29
N GLN A 50 13.82 -4.17 -8.59
CA GLN A 50 12.73 -4.21 -9.57
C GLN A 50 11.59 -3.28 -9.17
N THR A 51 11.23 -3.24 -7.89
CA THR A 51 10.15 -2.36 -7.40
C THR A 51 10.54 -0.90 -7.53
N THR A 52 11.74 -0.51 -7.10
CA THR A 52 12.22 0.88 -7.21
C THR A 52 12.31 1.33 -8.67
N GLN A 53 12.86 0.47 -9.55
CA GLN A 53 12.94 0.74 -10.98
C GLN A 53 11.56 0.92 -11.60
N ALA A 54 10.62 0.00 -11.29
CA ALA A 54 9.26 0.08 -11.79
C ALA A 54 8.54 1.36 -11.33
N LEU A 55 8.75 1.81 -10.09
CA LEU A 55 8.18 3.06 -9.59
C LEU A 55 8.67 4.28 -10.38
N GLY A 56 9.97 4.32 -10.72
CA GLY A 56 10.54 5.38 -11.57
C GLY A 56 9.95 5.38 -12.98
N GLU A 57 9.83 4.20 -13.61
CA GLU A 57 9.24 4.06 -14.94
C GLU A 57 7.75 4.40 -14.96
N ILE A 58 6.99 4.01 -13.92
CA ILE A 58 5.58 4.38 -13.78
C ILE A 58 5.43 5.90 -13.68
N ALA A 59 6.25 6.55 -12.84
CA ALA A 59 6.23 8.01 -12.73
C ALA A 59 6.47 8.66 -14.10
N ARG A 60 7.51 8.21 -14.82
CA ARG A 60 7.84 8.70 -16.16
C ARG A 60 6.68 8.52 -17.14
N TYR A 61 6.10 7.32 -17.20
CA TYR A 61 4.97 6.99 -18.07
C TYR A 61 3.72 7.83 -17.76
N CYS A 62 3.40 8.01 -16.48
CA CYS A 62 2.28 8.83 -16.04
C CYS A 62 2.42 10.30 -16.49
N PHE A 63 3.64 10.83 -16.58
CA PHE A 63 3.88 12.19 -17.03
C PHE A 63 3.99 12.30 -18.56
N SER A 64 4.69 11.37 -19.22
CA SER A 64 4.92 11.44 -20.67
C SER A 64 3.72 11.02 -21.49
N GLU A 65 3.03 9.93 -21.11
CA GLU A 65 1.95 9.34 -21.90
C GLU A 65 0.57 9.72 -21.38
N LEU A 66 0.38 9.76 -20.05
CA LEU A 66 -0.92 10.04 -19.44
C LEU A 66 -1.12 11.53 -19.12
N HIS A 67 -0.08 12.35 -19.25
CA HIS A 67 -0.09 13.79 -18.98
C HIS A 67 -0.67 14.17 -17.61
N LEU A 68 -0.40 13.35 -16.59
CA LEU A 68 -0.87 13.63 -15.22
C LEU A 68 -0.09 14.79 -14.59
N CYS A 69 -0.77 15.63 -13.81
CA CYS A 69 -0.12 16.74 -13.11
C CYS A 69 0.75 16.30 -11.93
N PHE A 70 0.45 15.15 -11.33
CA PHE A 70 1.19 14.55 -10.24
C PHE A 70 0.86 13.05 -10.10
N VAL A 71 1.71 12.31 -9.40
CA VAL A 71 1.49 10.88 -9.09
C VAL A 71 1.76 10.63 -7.60
N LEU A 72 0.93 9.79 -6.98
CA LEU A 72 1.12 9.32 -5.62
C LEU A 72 1.74 7.92 -5.63
N LEU A 73 3.07 7.82 -5.71
CA LEU A 73 3.75 6.52 -5.76
C LEU A 73 3.49 5.66 -4.51
N GLY A 74 3.31 6.28 -3.34
CA GLY A 74 2.92 5.57 -2.12
C GLY A 74 1.53 4.92 -2.16
N LYS A 75 0.71 5.15 -3.20
CA LYS A 75 -0.54 4.39 -3.41
C LYS A 75 -0.32 3.04 -4.11
N LEU A 76 0.88 2.81 -4.65
CA LEU A 76 1.27 1.56 -5.31
C LEU A 76 1.85 0.58 -4.28
N GLN A 77 1.06 0.25 -3.26
CA GLN A 77 1.44 -0.65 -2.17
C GLN A 77 0.33 -1.67 -1.87
N THR A 78 0.69 -2.78 -1.24
CA THR A 78 -0.23 -3.85 -0.87
C THR A 78 -0.98 -3.61 0.44
N ASP A 79 -0.73 -2.53 1.17
CA ASP A 79 -1.30 -2.25 2.49
C ASP A 79 -2.83 -2.35 2.54
N LEU A 80 -3.54 -1.82 1.53
CA LEU A 80 -5.01 -1.92 1.47
C LEU A 80 -5.49 -3.37 1.31
N LEU A 81 -4.72 -4.17 0.57
CA LEU A 81 -4.99 -5.59 0.42
C LEU A 81 -4.71 -6.33 1.73
N GLU A 82 -3.62 -5.98 2.42
CA GLU A 82 -3.26 -6.54 3.72
C GLU A 82 -4.27 -6.18 4.82
N ASP A 83 -4.77 -4.95 4.85
CA ASP A 83 -5.88 -4.54 5.74
C ASP A 83 -7.14 -5.36 5.45
N ARG A 84 -7.46 -5.58 4.18
CA ARG A 84 -8.60 -6.42 3.78
C ARG A 84 -8.42 -7.87 4.25
N PHE A 85 -7.23 -8.45 4.06
CA PHE A 85 -6.92 -9.78 4.59
C PHE A 85 -6.93 -9.83 6.12
N GLY A 86 -6.51 -8.76 6.79
CA GLY A 86 -6.62 -8.60 8.23
C GLY A 86 -8.07 -8.65 8.72
N LYS A 87 -8.99 -8.04 7.98
CA LYS A 87 -10.44 -8.11 8.27
C LYS A 87 -10.97 -9.54 8.13
N TYR A 88 -10.60 -10.27 7.07
CA TYR A 88 -11.00 -11.68 6.92
C TYR A 88 -10.47 -12.53 8.07
N ARG A 89 -9.19 -12.33 8.45
CA ARG A 89 -8.57 -13.02 9.57
C ARG A 89 -9.37 -12.82 10.85
N ARG A 90 -9.69 -11.56 11.18
CA ARG A 90 -10.47 -11.20 12.37
C ARG A 90 -11.86 -11.83 12.37
N LEU A 91 -12.55 -11.81 11.22
CA LEU A 91 -13.88 -12.42 11.06
C LEU A 91 -13.85 -13.96 11.15
N ALA A 92 -12.71 -14.58 10.84
CA ALA A 92 -12.47 -16.00 10.98
C ALA A 92 -11.85 -16.38 12.34
N GLY A 93 -12.02 -15.56 13.40
CA GLY A 93 -11.50 -15.86 14.73
C GLY A 93 -10.00 -15.56 14.93
N SER A 94 -9.43 -14.72 14.07
CA SER A 94 -8.00 -14.35 14.05
C SER A 94 -7.04 -15.49 13.69
N HIS A 95 -7.54 -16.54 13.02
CA HIS A 95 -6.71 -17.62 12.48
C HIS A 95 -6.00 -17.19 11.20
N TYR A 96 -4.70 -17.45 11.09
CA TYR A 96 -3.93 -17.21 9.85
C TYR A 96 -4.36 -18.11 8.70
N HIS A 97 -4.91 -19.29 9.01
CA HIS A 97 -5.45 -20.20 8.02
C HIS A 97 -6.94 -19.93 7.81
N VAL A 98 -7.27 -19.13 6.81
CA VAL A 98 -8.65 -18.81 6.42
C VAL A 98 -9.01 -19.66 5.20
N SER A 99 -10.03 -20.51 5.33
CA SER A 99 -10.55 -21.29 4.20
C SER A 99 -11.23 -20.39 3.17
N ILE A 100 -11.28 -20.84 1.91
CA ILE A 100 -11.97 -20.13 0.83
C ILE A 100 -13.44 -19.83 1.20
N ARG A 101 -14.11 -20.77 1.86
CA ARG A 101 -15.49 -20.60 2.33
C ARG A 101 -15.60 -19.45 3.34
N GLN A 102 -14.73 -19.43 4.35
CA GLN A 102 -14.70 -18.36 5.35
C GLN A 102 -14.39 -17.00 4.72
N LEU A 103 -13.56 -16.97 3.68
CA LEU A 103 -13.26 -15.75 2.93
C LEU A 103 -14.52 -15.21 2.22
N TYR A 104 -15.28 -16.06 1.51
CA TYR A 104 -16.54 -15.64 0.87
C TYR A 104 -17.60 -15.20 1.88
N GLU A 105 -17.76 -15.94 2.99
CA GLU A 105 -18.71 -15.57 4.04
C GLU A 105 -18.34 -14.23 4.70
N SER A 106 -17.04 -14.00 4.92
CA SER A 106 -16.52 -12.74 5.46
C SER A 106 -16.67 -11.58 4.48
N GLU A 107 -16.44 -11.82 3.20
CA GLU A 107 -16.59 -10.81 2.14
C GLU A 107 -18.04 -10.35 2.01
N ASN A 108 -18.99 -11.27 2.05
CA ASN A 108 -20.42 -10.94 2.07
C ASN A 108 -20.78 -10.05 3.27
N LYS A 109 -20.25 -10.37 4.46
CA LYS A 109 -20.46 -9.56 5.67
C LYS A 109 -19.86 -8.15 5.53
N LEU A 110 -18.63 -8.04 5.01
CA LEU A 110 -17.97 -6.74 4.83
C LEU A 110 -18.69 -5.86 3.80
N ARG A 111 -19.21 -6.44 2.70
CA ARG A 111 -19.99 -5.71 1.69
C ARG A 111 -21.32 -5.20 2.26
N LEU A 112 -22.03 -6.03 3.01
CA LEU A 112 -23.26 -5.62 3.69
C LEU A 112 -23.00 -4.45 4.65
N GLN A 113 -21.91 -4.50 5.42
CA GLN A 113 -21.52 -3.42 6.32
C GLN A 113 -21.12 -2.12 5.59
N SER A 114 -20.53 -2.21 4.39
CA SER A 114 -20.14 -1.01 3.63
C SER A 114 -21.33 -0.33 2.95
N THR A 115 -22.34 -1.08 2.54
CA THR A 115 -23.45 -0.56 1.72
C THR A 115 -24.65 -0.13 2.56
N LEU A 116 -24.86 -0.73 3.73
CA LEU A 116 -26.00 -0.41 4.59
C LEU A 116 -25.71 0.83 5.46
N PRO A 117 -26.65 1.80 5.56
CA PRO A 117 -26.55 2.86 6.53
C PRO A 117 -26.45 2.27 7.94
N ARG A 118 -25.49 2.74 8.74
CA ARG A 118 -25.45 2.38 10.16
C ARG A 118 -26.71 2.91 10.81
N VAL A 119 -27.63 2.02 11.20
CA VAL A 119 -28.71 2.38 12.11
C VAL A 119 -28.07 2.75 13.44
N SER A 120 -27.89 4.05 13.67
CA SER A 120 -27.60 4.58 14.99
C SER A 120 -28.86 4.38 15.83
N THR A 121 -28.79 3.53 16.85
CA THR A 121 -29.82 3.38 17.87
C THR A 121 -29.92 4.69 18.65
N SER A 122 -30.65 5.66 18.11
CA SER A 122 -31.16 6.83 18.81
C SER A 122 -32.62 6.54 19.15
N ALA A 123 -32.84 5.70 20.15
CA ALA A 123 -34.18 5.48 20.70
C ALA A 123 -34.06 4.98 22.14
N ALA A 124 -33.88 5.91 23.08
CA ALA A 124 -34.47 5.85 24.42
C ALA A 124 -34.33 7.25 25.03
N ASN A 125 -35.43 8.01 25.02
CA ASN A 125 -35.84 9.00 26.03
C ASN A 125 -37.04 9.79 25.47
N HIS A 126 -38.20 9.14 25.40
CA HIS A 126 -39.49 9.81 25.35
C HIS A 126 -40.47 8.95 26.14
N THR A 127 -40.77 9.42 27.35
CA THR A 127 -41.81 9.04 28.36
C THR A 127 -41.19 9.45 29.70
N ASP A 128 -41.68 10.41 30.49
CA ASP A 128 -43.07 10.77 30.79
C ASP A 128 -43.17 12.25 31.17
N GLU A 129 -44.16 12.97 30.61
CA GLU A 129 -44.76 14.16 31.22
C GLU A 129 -46.01 13.68 31.98
N ASP A 130 -46.01 13.87 33.30
CA ASP A 130 -47.19 14.05 34.15
C ASP A 130 -46.91 15.23 35.10
#